data_AF-A0A1I5UL38-F1
#
_entry.id   AF-A0A1I5UL38-F1
#
_cell.length_a   1.000
_cell.length_b   1.000
_cell.length_c   1.000
_cell.angle_alpha   90.00
_cell.angle_beta   90.00
_cell.angle_gamma   90.00
#
_symmetry.space_group_name_H-M   'P 1'
#
loop_
_entity.id
_entity.type
_entity.pdbx_description
1 polymer ?
#
loop_
_entity_poly.entity_id
_entity_poly.type
_entity_poly.pdbx_seq_one_letter_code
_entity_poly.pdbx_strand_id
1 'polypeptide(L)'
;MPTLPSTFLRPRSSILVLALLSALVLAGCGSSARRVAYDTEEFDSTTTHTRSYEATEAQTCEAARRALLSQGYMVTASNADLVTGRKSFQPAAEVHVEVEFRVVCAAEGGRGGKSARPKSTVAFATALQDRYGLKKVNNSASLGVGAFGSLSLPLTGSDDAMVKVASQTLTDERFYDRFFALLDRFLEGQEPGAEEPEDLPEPAPPAPAATPSPAPATTFPVPTSPNRG
;
A
#
# COMPACT_ATOMS: atom_id res chain seq x y z
N MET A 1 39.04 -79.35 34.04
CA MET A 1 38.47 -78.07 33.56
C MET A 1 39.23 -76.93 34.21
N PRO A 2 39.87 -76.05 33.42
CA PRO A 2 40.03 -74.66 33.83
C PRO A 2 39.50 -73.68 32.77
N THR A 3 39.11 -72.53 33.30
CA THR A 3 38.30 -71.44 32.75
C THR A 3 39.09 -70.50 31.82
N LEU A 4 38.44 -70.04 30.74
CA LEU A 4 38.90 -68.92 29.90
C LEU A 4 38.63 -67.57 30.59
N PRO A 5 39.51 -66.56 30.44
CA PRO A 5 39.26 -65.21 30.93
C PRO A 5 38.41 -64.42 29.91
N SER A 6 37.35 -63.79 30.42
CA SER A 6 36.53 -62.79 29.71
C SER A 6 37.27 -61.47 29.65
N THR A 7 37.76 -61.08 28.48
CA THR A 7 38.30 -59.74 28.22
C THR A 7 37.16 -58.75 27.98
N PHE A 8 36.88 -57.94 29.01
CA PHE A 8 35.98 -56.79 28.93
C PHE A 8 36.53 -55.75 27.95
N LEU A 9 35.78 -55.50 26.87
CA LEU A 9 36.05 -54.46 25.88
C LEU A 9 35.84 -53.08 26.52
N ARG A 10 36.91 -52.26 26.49
CA ARG A 10 37.02 -50.94 27.12
C ARG A 10 36.04 -49.87 26.58
N PRO A 11 35.68 -48.87 27.40
CA PRO A 11 34.60 -47.88 27.18
C PRO A 11 34.97 -46.72 26.24
N ARG A 12 35.83 -46.97 25.23
CA ARG A 12 36.35 -45.92 24.35
C ARG A 12 35.35 -45.43 23.31
N SER A 13 34.37 -46.26 22.96
CA SER A 13 33.30 -45.92 22.02
C SER A 13 32.33 -44.90 22.60
N SER A 14 31.97 -45.00 23.89
CA SER A 14 31.01 -44.10 24.53
C SER A 14 31.49 -42.65 24.63
N ILE A 15 32.81 -42.43 24.78
CA ILE A 15 33.40 -41.08 24.87
C ILE A 15 33.39 -40.41 23.49
N LEU A 16 33.63 -41.17 22.42
CA LEU A 16 33.58 -40.64 21.04
C LEU A 16 32.14 -40.29 20.62
N VAL A 17 31.16 -41.10 21.00
CA VAL A 17 29.74 -40.84 20.70
C VAL A 17 29.24 -39.60 21.45
N LEU A 18 29.64 -39.43 22.72
CA LEU A 18 29.26 -38.25 23.50
C LEU A 18 29.89 -36.96 22.96
N ALA A 19 31.14 -37.03 22.48
CA ALA A 19 31.83 -35.90 21.85
C ALA A 19 31.23 -35.51 20.49
N LEU A 20 30.74 -36.48 19.72
CA LEU A 20 30.07 -36.22 18.44
C LEU A 20 28.69 -35.57 18.66
N LEU A 21 27.95 -36.02 19.67
CA LEU A 21 26.65 -35.47 20.04
C LEU A 21 26.77 -34.03 20.56
N SER A 22 27.78 -33.72 21.38
CA SER A 22 28.00 -32.35 21.87
C SER A 22 28.40 -31.38 20.75
N ALA A 23 29.14 -31.84 19.73
CA ALA A 23 29.44 -31.03 18.54
C ALA A 23 28.18 -30.72 17.70
N LEU A 24 27.22 -31.65 17.59
CA LEU A 24 25.96 -31.40 16.89
C LEU A 24 25.07 -30.39 17.62
N VAL A 25 25.06 -30.38 18.96
CA VAL A 25 24.24 -29.43 19.74
C VAL A 25 24.81 -28.01 19.65
N LEU A 26 26.13 -27.83 19.54
CA LEU A 26 26.74 -26.50 19.41
C LEU A 26 26.59 -25.87 18.01
N ALA A 27 26.31 -26.65 16.97
CA ALA A 27 26.05 -26.12 15.62
C ALA A 27 24.66 -25.47 15.48
N GLY A 28 23.76 -25.66 16.46
CA GLY A 28 22.39 -25.11 16.45
C GLY A 28 22.22 -23.73 17.08
N CYS A 29 23.23 -23.18 17.77
CA CYS A 29 23.12 -21.92 18.52
C CYS A 29 23.77 -20.71 17.83
N GLY A 30 24.04 -20.81 16.53
CA GLY A 30 24.42 -19.67 15.69
C GLY A 30 23.19 -18.91 15.21
N SER A 31 22.39 -18.35 16.13
CA SER A 31 21.39 -17.34 15.78
C SER A 31 22.13 -16.23 15.04
N SER A 32 21.96 -16.22 13.72
CA SER A 32 22.53 -15.22 12.85
C SER A 32 21.96 -13.88 13.31
N ALA A 33 22.77 -13.09 14.04
CA ALA A 33 22.52 -11.68 14.18
C ALA A 33 22.49 -11.16 12.75
N ARG A 34 21.27 -10.96 12.23
CA ARG A 34 21.02 -10.44 10.90
C ARG A 34 21.72 -9.11 10.85
N ARG A 35 22.95 -9.09 10.32
CA ARG A 35 23.63 -7.85 10.01
C ARG A 35 22.66 -7.09 9.14
N VAL A 36 22.33 -5.87 9.54
CA VAL A 36 21.67 -4.91 8.66
C VAL A 36 22.71 -4.61 7.60
N ALA A 37 22.74 -5.46 6.57
CA ALA A 37 23.45 -5.20 5.35
C ALA A 37 22.69 -4.03 4.73
N TYR A 38 23.32 -2.87 4.75
CA TYR A 38 22.90 -1.76 3.93
C TYR A 38 23.18 -2.22 2.50
N ASP A 39 22.16 -2.68 1.79
CA ASP A 39 22.31 -3.00 0.38
C ASP A 39 22.78 -1.73 -0.31
N THR A 40 23.91 -1.85 -1.01
CA THR A 40 24.52 -0.72 -1.70
C THR A 40 23.58 -0.34 -2.84
N GLU A 41 23.17 0.93 -2.91
CA GLU A 41 22.25 1.45 -3.92
C GLU A 41 22.68 0.99 -5.34
N GLU A 42 21.96 0.03 -5.90
CA GLU A 42 22.21 -0.50 -7.25
C GLU A 42 21.21 0.16 -8.19
N PHE A 43 21.62 1.26 -8.82
CA PHE A 43 20.80 2.03 -9.77
C PHE A 43 20.48 1.25 -11.08
N ASP A 44 20.79 -0.04 -11.15
CA ASP A 44 20.60 -0.91 -12.30
C ASP A 44 19.23 -1.64 -12.29
N SER A 45 18.55 -1.69 -11.13
CA SER A 45 17.21 -2.29 -11.02
C SER A 45 16.11 -1.36 -11.54
N THR A 46 16.20 -1.02 -12.82
CA THR A 46 15.28 -0.14 -13.55
C THR A 46 13.90 -0.74 -13.75
N THR A 47 13.65 -1.98 -13.33
CA THR A 47 12.35 -2.66 -13.54
C THR A 47 11.56 -2.86 -12.25
N THR A 48 12.16 -2.88 -11.06
CA THR A 48 11.40 -3.22 -9.84
C THR A 48 10.40 -2.13 -9.44
N HIS A 49 10.80 -0.87 -9.59
CA HIS A 49 10.02 0.29 -9.13
C HIS A 49 9.20 0.96 -10.24
N THR A 50 9.24 0.44 -11.48
CA THR A 50 8.58 1.12 -12.60
C THR A 50 8.02 0.17 -13.66
N ARG A 51 6.93 0.62 -14.28
CA ARG A 51 6.22 -0.03 -15.39
C ARG A 51 5.68 1.05 -16.34
N SER A 52 5.68 0.77 -17.64
CA SER A 52 5.08 1.63 -18.67
C SER A 52 3.69 1.13 -19.06
N TYR A 53 2.78 2.06 -19.32
CA TYR A 53 1.39 1.81 -19.66
C TYR A 53 0.98 2.63 -20.88
N GLU A 54 0.17 2.03 -21.74
CA GLU A 54 -0.47 2.69 -22.88
C GLU A 54 -1.77 3.41 -22.44
N ALA A 55 -1.65 4.26 -21.42
CA ALA A 55 -2.75 5.00 -20.83
C ALA A 55 -2.29 6.39 -20.37
N THR A 56 -3.23 7.31 -20.20
CA THR A 56 -2.92 8.64 -19.65
C THR A 56 -2.43 8.58 -18.21
N GLU A 57 -1.73 9.64 -17.76
CA GLU A 57 -1.33 9.80 -16.36
C GLU A 57 -2.53 9.63 -15.42
N ALA A 58 -3.62 10.33 -15.72
CA ALA A 58 -4.85 10.29 -14.95
C ALA A 58 -5.46 8.89 -14.85
N GLN A 59 -5.53 8.13 -15.96
CA GLN A 59 -6.04 6.76 -15.95
C GLN A 59 -5.13 5.83 -15.14
N THR A 60 -3.81 5.93 -15.35
CA THR A 60 -2.80 5.13 -14.65
C THR A 60 -2.84 5.37 -13.14
N CYS A 61 -2.92 6.63 -12.72
CA CYS A 61 -2.96 6.99 -11.30
C CYS A 61 -4.33 6.72 -10.65
N GLU A 62 -5.42 6.75 -11.41
CA GLU A 62 -6.74 6.30 -10.92
C GLU A 62 -6.76 4.78 -10.70
N ALA A 63 -6.20 3.99 -11.62
CA ALA A 63 -6.02 2.56 -11.45
C ALA A 63 -5.12 2.23 -10.27
N ALA A 64 -4.01 2.96 -10.10
CA ALA A 64 -3.12 2.83 -8.93
C ALA A 64 -3.85 3.16 -7.62
N ARG A 65 -4.70 4.19 -7.61
CA ARG A 65 -5.54 4.54 -6.45
C ARG A 65 -6.49 3.40 -6.10
N ARG A 66 -7.16 2.79 -7.09
CA ARG A 66 -8.02 1.62 -6.87
C ARG A 66 -7.23 0.42 -6.34
N ALA A 67 -6.04 0.18 -6.88
CA ALA A 67 -5.14 -0.88 -6.40
C ALA A 67 -4.75 -0.69 -4.93
N LEU A 68 -4.39 0.53 -4.52
CA LEU A 68 -4.06 0.81 -3.12
C LEU A 68 -5.28 0.60 -2.20
N LEU A 69 -6.45 1.11 -2.60
CA LEU A 69 -7.70 0.93 -1.85
C LEU A 69 -8.08 -0.55 -1.71
N SER A 70 -7.90 -1.38 -2.76
CA SER A 70 -8.21 -2.81 -2.68
C SER A 70 -7.32 -3.59 -1.71
N GLN A 71 -6.10 -3.08 -1.46
CA GLN A 71 -5.17 -3.67 -0.48
C GLN A 71 -5.37 -3.11 0.94
N GLY A 72 -6.37 -2.24 1.15
CA GLY A 72 -6.69 -1.63 2.44
C GLY A 72 -5.75 -0.49 2.83
N TYR A 73 -5.12 0.18 1.87
CA TYR A 73 -4.43 1.44 2.13
C TYR A 73 -5.44 2.59 2.21
N MET A 74 -5.24 3.48 3.18
CA MET A 74 -5.95 4.75 3.27
C MET A 74 -5.24 5.77 2.37
N VAL A 75 -5.93 6.27 1.35
CA VAL A 75 -5.38 7.29 0.43
C VAL A 75 -5.20 8.61 1.19
N THR A 76 -3.98 9.15 1.18
CA THR A 76 -3.62 10.40 1.86
C THR A 76 -3.47 11.56 0.88
N ALA A 77 -3.11 11.29 -0.38
CA ALA A 77 -3.07 12.26 -1.46
C ALA A 77 -3.43 11.59 -2.78
N SER A 78 -4.14 12.29 -3.67
CA SER A 78 -4.44 11.81 -5.02
C SER A 78 -4.75 12.98 -5.95
N ASN A 79 -4.09 12.98 -7.11
CA ASN A 79 -4.33 13.87 -8.23
C ASN A 79 -4.06 13.08 -9.54
N ALA A 80 -3.92 13.77 -10.69
CA ALA A 80 -3.76 13.11 -11.98
C ALA A 80 -2.41 12.42 -12.18
N ASP A 81 -1.35 12.87 -11.50
CA ASP A 81 0.04 12.45 -11.69
C ASP A 81 0.63 11.75 -10.45
N LEU A 82 -0.11 11.69 -9.34
CA LEU A 82 0.34 11.17 -8.06
C LEU A 82 -0.80 10.52 -7.27
N VAL A 83 -0.52 9.37 -6.66
CA VAL A 83 -1.31 8.84 -5.55
C VAL A 83 -0.41 8.38 -4.42
N THR A 84 -0.77 8.77 -3.19
CA THR A 84 -0.14 8.31 -1.97
C THR A 84 -1.18 7.63 -1.09
N GLY A 85 -0.83 6.48 -0.54
CA GLY A 85 -1.66 5.74 0.41
C GLY A 85 -0.83 5.24 1.58
N ARG A 86 -1.48 5.03 2.71
CA ARG A 86 -0.84 4.56 3.93
C ARG A 86 -1.59 3.39 4.54
N LYS A 87 -0.85 2.42 5.07
CA LYS A 87 -1.41 1.30 5.83
C LYS A 87 -0.60 1.06 7.10
N SER A 88 -1.28 1.06 8.24
CA SER A 88 -0.68 0.84 9.55
C SER A 88 -1.01 -0.56 10.05
N PHE A 89 -0.06 -1.19 10.73
CA PHE A 89 -0.15 -2.54 11.27
C PHE A 89 0.51 -2.59 12.64
N GLN A 90 -0.01 -3.42 13.53
CA GLN A 90 0.54 -3.62 14.86
C GLN A 90 0.87 -5.10 15.06
N PRO A 91 2.06 -5.58 14.61
CA PRO A 91 2.43 -7.00 14.72
C PRO A 91 2.61 -7.48 16.17
N ALA A 92 2.88 -6.57 17.11
CA ALA A 92 2.99 -6.83 18.54
C ALA A 92 2.52 -5.60 19.33
N ALA A 93 2.14 -5.77 20.60
CA ALA A 93 1.50 -4.74 21.42
C ALA A 93 2.27 -3.39 21.46
N GLU A 94 3.60 -3.42 21.41
CA GLU A 94 4.46 -2.22 21.52
C GLU A 94 5.13 -1.82 20.19
N VAL A 95 4.81 -2.50 19.09
CA VAL A 95 5.44 -2.28 17.78
C VAL A 95 4.38 -1.81 16.79
N HIS A 96 4.52 -0.56 16.36
CA HIS A 96 3.68 0.01 15.31
C HIS A 96 4.49 0.09 14.02
N VAL A 97 3.95 -0.47 12.94
CA VAL A 97 4.57 -0.43 11.61
C VAL A 97 3.64 0.32 10.68
N GLU A 98 4.19 1.24 9.92
CA GLU A 98 3.46 2.04 8.95
C GLU A 98 4.11 1.87 7.59
N VAL A 99 3.31 1.57 6.58
CA VAL A 99 3.76 1.50 5.19
C VAL A 99 3.10 2.65 4.44
N GLU A 100 3.89 3.62 4.01
CA GLU A 100 3.50 4.64 3.06
C GLU A 100 3.88 4.18 1.65
N PHE A 101 2.91 4.20 0.74
CA PHE A 101 3.07 3.82 -0.65
C PHE A 101 2.79 5.03 -1.52
N ARG A 102 3.73 5.37 -2.40
CA ARG A 102 3.65 6.49 -3.33
C ARG A 102 3.79 5.99 -4.76
N VAL A 103 2.89 6.43 -5.63
CA VAL A 103 2.91 6.15 -7.07
C VAL A 103 2.88 7.48 -7.81
N VAL A 104 3.86 7.72 -8.68
CA VAL A 104 3.92 8.87 -9.57
C VAL A 104 3.71 8.39 -11.01
N CYS A 105 2.76 8.97 -11.71
CA CYS A 105 2.46 8.67 -13.11
C CYS A 105 2.96 9.83 -13.97
N ALA A 106 3.97 9.60 -14.78
CA ALA A 106 4.57 10.63 -15.63
C ALA A 106 4.45 10.25 -17.11
N ALA A 107 4.02 11.19 -17.94
CA ALA A 107 3.94 11.02 -19.38
C ALA A 107 5.33 10.75 -19.96
N GLU A 108 5.41 9.75 -20.83
CA GLU A 108 6.64 9.47 -21.55
C GLU A 108 6.82 10.51 -22.66
N GLY A 109 7.85 11.33 -22.53
CA GLY A 109 8.12 12.42 -23.47
C GLY A 109 8.52 11.92 -24.85
N GLY A 110 7.54 11.84 -25.76
CA GLY A 110 7.79 11.59 -27.18
C GLY A 110 8.50 12.76 -27.85
N ARG A 111 9.82 12.63 -28.06
CA ARG A 111 10.53 13.41 -29.09
C ARG A 111 9.94 13.05 -30.46
N GLY A 112 9.04 13.88 -30.97
CA GLY A 112 8.77 13.98 -32.41
C GLY A 112 7.33 13.71 -32.86
N GLY A 113 6.77 14.72 -33.53
CA GLY A 113 5.78 14.53 -34.60
C GLY A 113 4.32 14.47 -34.14
N LYS A 114 3.50 15.35 -34.73
CA LYS A 114 2.03 15.39 -34.63
C LYS A 114 1.39 14.17 -35.30
N SER A 115 1.66 12.97 -34.79
CA SER A 115 1.07 11.72 -35.30
C SER A 115 0.87 10.74 -34.15
N ALA A 116 -0.32 10.82 -33.55
CA ALA A 116 -1.11 9.72 -32.99
C ALA A 116 -0.37 8.53 -32.32
N ARG A 117 0.66 8.79 -31.50
CA ARG A 117 1.08 7.74 -30.55
C ARG A 117 0.03 7.64 -29.43
N PRO A 118 -0.33 6.43 -28.98
CA PRO A 118 -1.04 6.28 -27.72
C PRO A 118 -0.30 7.06 -26.62
N LYS A 119 -1.06 7.71 -25.73
CA LYS A 119 -0.49 8.46 -24.62
C LYS A 119 0.18 7.43 -23.70
N SER A 120 1.51 7.31 -23.77
CA SER A 120 2.25 6.39 -22.90
C SER A 120 2.67 7.10 -21.61
N THR A 121 2.52 6.38 -20.49
CA THR A 121 2.82 6.86 -19.15
C THR A 121 3.72 5.85 -18.46
N VAL A 122 4.70 6.34 -17.72
CA VAL A 122 5.53 5.53 -16.84
C VAL A 122 5.06 5.73 -15.40
N ALA A 123 4.69 4.64 -14.72
CA ALA A 123 4.39 4.66 -13.30
C ALA A 123 5.65 4.34 -12.49
N PHE A 124 5.93 5.16 -11.48
CA PHE A 124 7.02 4.98 -10.52
C PHE A 124 6.43 4.71 -9.14
N ALA A 125 6.68 3.52 -8.59
CA ALA A 125 6.15 3.07 -7.32
C ALA A 125 7.27 2.99 -6.26
N THR A 126 7.03 3.59 -5.10
CA THR A 126 7.94 3.55 -3.95
C THR A 126 7.15 3.30 -2.68
N ALA A 127 7.65 2.42 -1.80
CA ALA A 127 7.02 2.16 -0.53
C ALA A 127 8.04 2.30 0.60
N LEU A 128 7.70 3.11 1.59
CA LEU A 128 8.51 3.36 2.79
C LEU A 128 7.83 2.67 3.97
N GLN A 129 8.60 1.88 4.71
CA GLN A 129 8.17 1.26 5.94
C GLN A 129 8.83 1.94 7.14
N ASP A 130 8.00 2.57 7.96
CA ASP A 130 8.38 3.13 9.24
C ASP A 130 8.04 2.15 10.36
N ARG A 131 8.98 1.98 11.29
CA ARG A 131 8.77 1.20 12.52
C ARG A 131 8.89 2.14 13.70
N TYR A 132 7.89 2.11 14.58
CA TYR A 132 7.85 2.84 15.84
C TYR A 132 7.89 1.84 16.99
N GLY A 133 8.77 2.09 17.94
CA GLY A 133 8.84 1.37 19.20
C GLY A 133 8.46 2.30 20.35
N LEU A 134 7.97 1.72 21.44
CA LEU A 134 7.74 2.47 22.68
C LEU A 134 9.07 2.65 23.40
N LYS A 135 9.44 3.91 23.63
CA LYS A 135 10.52 4.25 24.56
C LYS A 135 9.90 4.60 25.90
N LYS A 136 10.14 3.76 26.89
CA LYS A 136 9.73 4.00 28.27
C LYS A 136 10.47 5.21 28.84
N VAL A 137 9.75 6.30 29.13
CA VAL A 137 10.33 7.50 29.74
C VAL A 137 9.93 7.52 31.21
N ASN A 138 10.90 7.38 32.12
CA ASN A 138 10.65 7.54 33.55
C ASN A 138 10.66 9.03 33.89
N ASN A 139 9.49 9.66 33.96
CA ASN A 139 9.35 11.04 34.42
C ASN A 139 9.21 11.06 35.94
N SER A 140 10.22 11.61 36.63
CA SER A 140 10.19 11.71 38.09
C SER A 140 9.60 13.07 38.49
N ALA A 141 8.44 13.07 39.14
CA ALA A 141 7.89 14.28 39.74
C ALA A 141 8.59 14.55 41.08
N SER A 142 9.32 15.66 41.19
CA SER A 142 9.90 16.12 42.45
C SER A 142 8.83 16.88 43.25
N LEU A 143 8.40 16.30 44.36
CA LEU A 143 7.53 16.99 45.32
C LEU A 143 8.42 17.78 46.29
N GLY A 144 8.37 19.11 46.19
CA GLY A 144 9.05 20.00 47.12
C GLY A 144 8.25 20.10 48.43
N VAL A 145 8.71 19.42 49.49
CA VAL A 145 8.24 19.68 50.85
C VAL A 145 9.08 20.82 51.44
N GLY A 146 8.43 21.89 51.88
CA GLY A 146 9.09 23.10 52.37
C GLY A 146 10.11 22.84 53.49
N ALA A 147 11.09 23.75 53.61
CA ALA A 147 12.16 23.84 54.62
C ALA A 147 13.09 22.61 54.84
N PHE A 148 12.80 21.43 54.29
CA PHE A 148 13.54 20.19 54.64
C PHE A 148 14.00 19.32 53.46
N GLY A 149 14.01 19.86 52.24
CA GLY A 149 14.63 19.21 51.08
C GLY A 149 13.66 18.38 50.24
N SER A 150 13.97 18.27 48.94
CA SER A 150 13.10 17.62 47.96
C SER A 150 13.20 16.09 48.04
N LEU A 151 12.05 15.41 48.11
CA LEU A 151 11.96 13.96 47.97
C LEU A 151 11.49 13.63 46.56
N SER A 152 12.39 13.11 45.73
CA SER A 152 12.04 12.54 44.43
C SER A 152 11.53 11.12 44.61
N LEU A 153 10.21 10.94 44.58
CA LEU A 153 9.62 9.60 44.49
C LEU A 153 9.53 9.23 43.00
N PRO A 154 10.12 8.10 42.56
CA PRO A 154 9.87 7.59 41.22
C PRO A 154 8.43 7.09 41.17
N LEU A 155 7.51 7.96 40.76
CA LEU A 155 6.17 7.53 40.37
C LEU A 155 6.35 6.76 39.07
N THR A 156 5.99 5.47 39.08
CA THR A 156 6.00 4.60 37.91
C THR A 156 4.86 4.95 36.95
N GLY A 157 4.77 6.22 36.54
CA GLY A 157 4.07 6.64 35.33
C GLY A 157 4.99 6.34 34.16
N SER A 158 4.80 5.19 33.52
CA SER A 158 5.51 4.87 32.29
C SER A 158 4.80 5.63 31.17
N ASP A 159 5.29 6.82 30.83
CA ASP A 159 4.87 7.46 29.59
C ASP A 159 5.59 6.74 28.45
N ASP A 160 4.82 6.05 27.61
CA ASP A 160 5.33 5.37 26.44
C ASP A 160 5.36 6.35 25.27
N ALA A 161 6.56 6.87 24.96
CA ALA A 161 6.74 7.74 23.80
C ALA A 161 7.01 6.90 22.55
N MET A 162 6.19 7.06 21.50
CA MET A 162 6.49 6.48 20.18
C MET A 162 7.68 7.20 19.56
N VAL A 163 8.81 6.50 19.44
CA VAL A 163 9.98 7.00 18.71
C VAL A 163 10.12 6.18 17.42
N LYS A 164 10.36 6.86 16.30
CA LYS A 164 10.67 6.20 15.03
C LYS A 164 12.00 5.46 15.19
N VAL A 165 11.94 4.12 15.24
CA VAL A 165 13.10 3.26 15.49
C VAL A 165 13.79 2.81 14.20
N ALA A 166 13.07 2.79 13.08
CA ALA A 166 13.63 2.51 11.76
C ALA A 166 12.75 3.09 10.65
N SER A 167 13.36 3.48 9.53
CA SER A 167 12.72 3.82 8.26
C SER A 167 13.46 3.05 7.18
N GLN A 168 12.76 2.28 6.36
CA GLN A 168 13.38 1.54 5.26
C GLN A 168 12.49 1.56 4.03
N THR A 169 13.07 1.73 2.85
CA THR A 169 12.37 1.51 1.59
C THR A 169 12.17 0.00 1.42
N LEU A 170 10.95 -0.41 1.04
CA LEU A 170 10.70 -1.80 0.69
C LEU A 170 11.37 -2.11 -0.66
N THR A 171 12.15 -3.17 -0.70
CA THR A 171 12.90 -3.63 -1.89
C THR A 171 12.40 -4.99 -2.41
N ASP A 172 11.35 -5.56 -1.80
CA ASP A 172 10.80 -6.86 -2.20
C ASP A 172 10.13 -6.78 -3.58
N GLU A 173 10.72 -7.43 -4.58
CA GLU A 173 10.20 -7.47 -5.96
C GLU A 173 8.78 -8.03 -6.03
N ARG A 174 8.46 -9.08 -5.26
CA ARG A 174 7.13 -9.71 -5.27
C ARG A 174 6.06 -8.79 -4.68
N PHE A 175 6.46 -7.85 -3.84
CA PHE A 175 5.55 -6.83 -3.35
C PHE A 175 5.15 -5.87 -4.47
N TYR A 176 6.11 -5.40 -5.27
CA TYR A 176 5.85 -4.53 -6.42
C TYR A 176 5.12 -5.26 -7.55
N ASP A 177 5.49 -6.50 -7.86
CA ASP A 177 4.81 -7.28 -8.91
C ASP A 177 3.32 -7.47 -8.62
N ARG A 178 2.96 -7.73 -7.36
CA ARG A 178 1.54 -7.84 -6.95
C ARG A 178 0.82 -6.51 -7.05
N PHE A 179 1.49 -5.40 -6.77
CA PHE A 179 0.89 -4.07 -6.95
C PHE A 179 0.64 -3.78 -8.43
N PHE A 180 1.63 -4.01 -9.30
CA PHE A 180 1.49 -3.75 -10.73
C PHE A 180 0.45 -4.67 -11.38
N ALA A 181 0.37 -5.94 -10.98
CA ALA A 181 -0.69 -6.84 -11.44
C ALA A 181 -2.11 -6.36 -11.06
N LEU A 182 -2.26 -5.69 -9.91
CA LEU A 182 -3.54 -5.07 -9.54
C LEU A 182 -3.82 -3.82 -10.38
N LEU A 183 -2.79 -3.01 -10.63
CA LEU A 183 -2.89 -1.82 -11.47
C LEU A 183 -3.32 -2.20 -12.89
N ASP A 184 -2.67 -3.20 -13.50
CA ASP A 184 -3.02 -3.77 -14.81
C ASP A 184 -4.52 -4.14 -14.87
N ARG A 185 -4.99 -4.90 -13.89
CA ARG A 185 -6.39 -5.32 -13.81
C ARG A 185 -7.37 -4.13 -13.73
N PHE A 186 -7.00 -3.07 -13.02
CA PHE A 186 -7.85 -1.88 -12.90
C PHE A 186 -7.80 -0.99 -14.15
N LEU A 187 -6.73 -1.05 -14.93
CA LEU A 187 -6.65 -0.42 -16.25
C LEU A 187 -7.48 -1.18 -17.29
N GLU A 188 -7.38 -2.51 -17.33
CA GLU A 188 -8.18 -3.36 -18.23
C GLU A 188 -9.70 -3.22 -17.97
N GLY A 189 -10.09 -3.03 -16.70
CA GLY A 189 -11.48 -2.78 -16.32
C GLY A 189 -11.98 -1.36 -16.59
N GLN A 190 -11.10 -0.43 -16.96
CA GLN A 190 -11.45 0.88 -17.51
C GLN A 190 -11.52 0.77 -19.04
N GLU A 191 -12.47 -0.01 -19.56
CA GLU A 191 -12.84 0.12 -20.97
C GLU A 191 -13.09 1.61 -21.26
N PRO A 192 -12.55 2.17 -22.35
CA PRO A 192 -12.62 3.60 -22.65
C PRO A 192 -14.04 4.00 -23.06
N GLY A 193 -14.94 4.05 -22.07
CA GLY A 193 -16.34 4.50 -22.19
C GLY A 193 -16.53 5.97 -21.86
N ALA A 194 -15.51 6.79 -22.09
CA ALA A 194 -15.68 8.21 -22.33
C ALA A 194 -15.26 8.44 -23.77
N GLU A 195 -16.10 7.99 -24.70
CA GLU A 195 -16.29 8.73 -25.94
C GLU A 195 -16.51 10.19 -25.49
N GLU A 196 -15.48 11.01 -25.64
CA GLU A 196 -15.66 12.42 -25.96
C GLU A 196 -16.78 12.41 -27.00
N PRO A 197 -17.96 13.03 -26.75
CA PRO A 197 -19.02 12.99 -27.72
C PRO A 197 -18.39 13.51 -29.01
N GLU A 198 -18.21 12.61 -29.98
CA GLU A 198 -17.85 13.00 -31.32
C GLU A 198 -18.83 14.10 -31.65
N ASP A 199 -18.27 15.21 -32.11
CA ASP A 199 -18.92 16.41 -32.58
C ASP A 199 -20.04 16.00 -33.55
N LEU A 200 -21.20 15.64 -32.98
CA LEU A 200 -22.42 15.43 -33.70
C LEU A 200 -22.68 16.80 -34.31
N PRO A 201 -22.75 16.92 -35.64
CA PRO A 201 -22.93 18.21 -36.26
C PRO A 201 -24.14 18.86 -35.61
N GLU A 202 -23.89 20.00 -34.95
CA GLU A 202 -24.91 20.81 -34.29
C GLU A 202 -26.11 20.92 -35.24
N PRO A 203 -27.30 20.42 -34.86
CA PRO A 203 -28.45 20.53 -35.73
C PRO A 203 -28.68 22.02 -35.95
N ALA A 204 -28.59 22.43 -37.21
CA ALA A 204 -28.68 23.82 -37.64
C ALA A 204 -29.84 24.56 -36.92
N PRO A 205 -29.65 25.84 -36.55
CA PRO A 205 -30.64 26.58 -35.79
C PRO A 205 -32.00 26.53 -36.51
N PRO A 206 -33.11 26.29 -35.80
CA PRO A 206 -34.41 26.21 -36.43
C PRO A 206 -34.72 27.54 -37.11
N ALA A 207 -34.99 27.49 -38.40
CA ALA A 207 -35.52 28.62 -39.16
C ALA A 207 -36.76 29.19 -38.43
N PRO A 208 -36.95 30.52 -38.44
CA PRO A 208 -38.04 31.15 -37.69
C PRO A 208 -39.39 30.60 -38.17
N ALA A 209 -40.12 30.00 -37.23
CA ALA A 209 -41.44 29.44 -37.46
C ALA A 209 -42.40 30.53 -37.98
N ALA A 210 -42.98 30.27 -39.14
CA ALA A 210 -44.14 31.01 -39.63
C ALA A 210 -45.31 30.81 -38.65
N THR A 211 -45.98 31.91 -38.31
CA THR A 211 -47.17 31.95 -37.46
C THR A 211 -48.31 31.07 -38.00
N PRO A 212 -48.96 30.23 -37.17
CA PRO A 212 -50.16 29.53 -37.59
C PRO A 212 -51.39 30.46 -37.56
N SER A 213 -52.10 30.49 -38.69
CA SER A 213 -53.44 31.09 -38.85
C SER A 213 -54.49 30.26 -38.09
N PRO A 214 -55.52 30.86 -37.45
CA PRO A 214 -56.46 30.11 -36.62
C PRO A 214 -57.56 29.42 -37.45
N ALA A 215 -57.82 28.14 -37.16
CA ALA A 215 -58.97 27.38 -37.66
C ALA A 215 -59.92 27.00 -36.49
N PRO A 216 -61.24 26.87 -36.73
CA PRO A 216 -62.27 27.16 -35.73
C PRO A 216 -62.54 26.01 -34.75
N ALA A 217 -62.99 26.39 -33.55
CA ALA A 217 -63.35 25.48 -32.46
C ALA A 217 -64.59 24.63 -32.80
N THR A 218 -64.48 23.33 -32.56
CA THR A 218 -65.62 22.41 -32.54
C THR A 218 -66.01 22.14 -31.09
N THR A 219 -67.25 22.47 -30.71
CA THR A 219 -67.82 22.12 -29.40
C THR A 219 -68.58 20.81 -29.52
N PHE A 220 -68.29 19.87 -28.62
CA PHE A 220 -69.07 18.64 -28.47
C PHE A 220 -70.02 18.78 -27.27
N PRO A 221 -71.31 18.41 -27.39
CA PRO A 221 -72.26 18.51 -26.29
C PRO A 221 -72.08 17.34 -25.30
N VAL A 222 -72.09 17.68 -24.00
CA VAL A 222 -72.05 16.72 -22.89
C VAL A 222 -73.48 16.33 -22.50
N PRO A 223 -73.83 15.03 -22.42
CA PRO A 223 -75.15 14.61 -21.92
C PRO A 223 -75.23 14.71 -20.39
N THR A 224 -76.36 15.19 -19.89
CA THR A 224 -76.64 15.37 -18.46
C THR A 224 -76.99 14.05 -17.78
N SER A 225 -76.37 13.82 -16.62
CA SER A 225 -76.55 12.62 -15.78
C SER A 225 -77.91 12.63 -15.07
N PRO A 226 -78.64 11.49 -14.98
CA PRO A 226 -79.92 11.43 -14.28
C PRO A 226 -79.71 11.30 -12.77
N ASN A 227 -80.33 12.22 -12.04
CA ASN A 227 -80.39 12.31 -10.59
C ASN A 227 -81.03 11.05 -9.97
N ARG A 228 -80.46 10.52 -8.89
CA ARG A 228 -81.07 9.47 -8.05
C ARG A 228 -81.50 10.13 -6.75
N GLY A 229 -82.80 10.09 -6.47
CA GLY A 229 -83.44 10.69 -5.30
C GLY A 229 -83.07 10.05 -3.97
#